data_AF-A0A8B7UZM3-F1
#
_entry.id   AF-A0A8B7UZM3-F1
#
_cell.length_a   1.000
_cell.length_b   1.000
_cell.length_c   1.000
_cell.angle_alpha   90.00
_cell.angle_beta   90.00
_cell.angle_gamma   90.00
#
_symmetry.space_group_name_H-M   'P 1'
#
loop_
_entity.id
_entity.type
_entity.pdbx_description
1 polymer ?
#
loop_
_entity_poly.entity_id
_entity_poly.type
_entity_poly.pdbx_seq_one_letter_code
_entity_poly.pdbx_strand_id
1 'polypeptide(L)'
;MTRCNVQEEYTMTEGAQIFLLPVSTSSDSKETMSPATSKCQESSQFSDRLKFEKQQEEAEWESINVLLMAHGLKPLFLVKRTDLKDLIVFDKQSSQRMRQNLKVLMEETACQQSMIQELIESNQQLKNELQVEQSRAAHQEQRANDLEQVMESVKSKIGELEDGSLNRVCQQQNKIKDLQKEQKMLQAKCQHYKKKRVEQQEIITALQNDVYRLRKEEEERVITQNQVFSYLCKRVPHSVLDRQ
;
A
#
# COMPACT_ATOMS: atom_id res chain seq x y z
N MET A 1 -5.77 -13.55 -9.76
CA MET A 1 -4.45 -14.22 -9.66
C MET A 1 -3.42 -13.13 -9.44
N THR A 2 -3.05 -12.83 -8.18
CA THR A 2 -1.80 -13.28 -7.49
C THR A 2 -0.58 -12.48 -8.00
N ARG A 3 0.27 -11.78 -7.26
CA ARG A 3 0.39 -11.29 -5.86
C ARG A 3 1.52 -10.22 -5.94
N CYS A 4 1.42 -9.15 -5.16
CA CYS A 4 2.56 -8.28 -4.82
C CYS A 4 3.57 -9.04 -3.94
N ASN A 5 4.87 -8.78 -4.13
CA ASN A 5 5.92 -9.06 -3.16
C ASN A 5 6.79 -7.79 -3.03
N VAL A 6 6.68 -7.12 -1.89
CA VAL A 6 7.70 -6.20 -1.37
C VAL A 6 8.07 -6.77 -0.01
N GLN A 7 9.31 -7.19 0.14
CA GLN A 7 9.86 -7.71 1.38
C GLN A 7 10.89 -6.69 1.86
N GLU A 8 10.49 -5.88 2.85
CA GLU A 8 11.41 -5.08 3.66
C GLU A 8 11.91 -5.97 4.80
N GLU A 9 13.22 -6.14 4.87
CA GLU A 9 13.90 -6.98 5.87
C GLU A 9 14.59 -6.05 6.88
N TYR A 10 13.93 -5.78 8.00
CA TYR A 10 14.53 -5.13 9.17
C TYR A 10 15.07 -6.22 10.10
N THR A 11 16.38 -6.28 10.29
CA THR A 11 17.03 -7.09 11.33
C THR A 11 17.58 -6.18 12.42
N MET A 12 16.88 -6.16 13.57
CA MET A 12 17.47 -5.77 14.85
C MET A 12 17.97 -7.03 15.52
N THR A 13 19.24 -7.06 15.92
CA THR A 13 19.73 -8.04 16.89
C THR A 13 20.55 -7.33 17.95
N GLU A 14 20.11 -7.59 19.18
CA GLU A 14 20.54 -7.08 20.47
C GLU A 14 22.02 -7.29 20.76
N GLY A 15 22.50 -6.43 21.66
CA GLY A 15 23.84 -6.44 22.20
C GLY A 15 24.07 -7.55 23.23
N ALA A 16 25.33 -7.95 23.32
CA ALA A 16 25.87 -8.69 24.44
C ALA A 16 27.23 -8.08 24.81
N GLN A 17 27.24 -7.14 25.75
CA GLN A 17 28.47 -6.67 26.41
C GLN A 17 28.68 -7.49 27.67
N ILE A 18 29.73 -8.33 27.62
CA ILE A 18 30.22 -9.13 28.75
C ILE A 18 31.18 -8.24 29.55
N PHE A 19 30.80 -7.88 30.78
CA PHE A 19 31.72 -7.31 31.77
C PHE A 19 32.18 -8.40 32.74
N LEU A 20 33.48 -8.73 32.69
CA LEU A 20 34.17 -9.57 33.67
C LEU A 20 34.78 -8.66 34.75
N LEU A 21 34.40 -8.87 36.02
CA LEU A 21 35.07 -8.30 37.19
C LEU A 21 35.94 -9.36 37.86
N PRO A 22 37.20 -9.06 38.25
CA PRO A 22 37.96 -9.92 39.14
C PRO A 22 37.63 -9.60 40.61
N VAL A 23 37.26 -10.65 41.36
CA VAL A 23 37.18 -10.64 42.82
C VAL A 23 38.57 -10.98 43.38
N SER A 24 39.16 -10.03 44.10
CA SER A 24 40.36 -10.27 44.90
C SER A 24 39.97 -10.73 46.29
N THR A 25 40.20 -12.00 46.61
CA THR A 25 40.23 -12.51 47.99
C THR A 25 41.65 -12.39 48.52
N SER A 26 41.85 -11.53 49.52
CA SER A 26 43.09 -11.48 50.32
C SER A 26 42.77 -11.99 51.72
N SER A 27 43.38 -13.12 52.06
CA SER A 27 43.54 -13.64 53.42
C SER A 27 44.83 -14.42 53.42
N ASP A 28 45.85 -13.99 54.18
CA ASP A 28 46.12 -14.65 55.45
C ASP A 28 47.17 -13.91 56.27
N SER A 29 46.99 -14.02 57.58
CA SER A 29 47.80 -13.40 58.62
C SER A 29 48.90 -14.37 59.07
N LYS A 30 50.06 -13.86 59.48
CA LYS A 30 50.87 -14.53 60.52
C LYS A 30 51.72 -13.53 61.30
N GLU A 31 51.46 -13.53 62.61
CA GLU A 31 52.18 -12.88 63.70
C GLU A 31 53.69 -13.20 63.70
N THR A 32 54.49 -12.42 64.44
CA THR A 32 55.09 -12.88 65.73
C THR A 32 56.10 -11.87 66.30
N MET A 33 55.93 -11.59 67.62
CA MET A 33 56.84 -11.03 68.65
C MET A 33 57.00 -9.51 68.85
N SER A 34 56.58 -9.09 70.05
CA SER A 34 56.91 -7.84 70.75
C SER A 34 58.41 -7.69 71.04
N PRO A 35 58.85 -6.48 71.41
CA PRO A 35 59.30 -6.35 72.79
C PRO A 35 58.69 -5.14 73.51
N ALA A 36 58.57 -5.33 74.82
CA ALA A 36 58.05 -4.38 75.77
C ALA A 36 58.98 -3.17 75.95
N THR A 37 58.43 -1.96 75.84
CA THR A 37 58.92 -0.78 76.58
C THR A 37 57.91 0.38 76.57
N SER A 38 57.74 0.96 77.76
CA SER A 38 57.32 2.36 78.03
C SER A 38 55.82 2.72 78.13
N LYS A 39 55.32 2.66 79.36
CA LYS A 39 54.09 3.30 79.87
C LYS A 39 54.02 4.83 79.69
N CYS A 40 55.00 5.45 79.02
CA CYS A 40 55.06 6.90 78.76
C CYS A 40 55.02 7.26 77.25
N GLN A 41 55.33 6.34 76.32
CA GLN A 41 55.11 6.56 74.86
C GLN A 41 53.69 6.19 74.41
N GLU A 42 53.00 5.32 75.14
CA GLU A 42 51.61 4.98 74.84
C GLU A 42 50.70 6.22 74.95
N SER A 43 50.91 7.08 75.96
CA SER A 43 50.08 8.28 76.14
C SER A 43 50.22 9.30 75.00
N SER A 44 51.40 9.41 74.36
CA SER A 44 51.57 10.31 73.20
C SER A 44 50.99 9.70 71.93
N GLN A 45 51.20 8.40 71.70
CA GLN A 45 50.61 7.67 70.57
C GLN A 45 49.08 7.59 70.63
N PHE A 46 48.50 7.41 71.81
CA PHE A 46 47.04 7.43 72.00
C PHE A 46 46.45 8.82 71.77
N SER A 47 47.15 9.88 72.18
CA SER A 47 46.73 11.27 71.94
C SER A 47 46.78 11.64 70.46
N ASP A 48 47.82 11.22 69.74
CA ASP A 48 47.96 11.48 68.31
C ASP A 48 46.97 10.66 67.47
N ARG A 49 46.68 9.42 67.88
CA ARG A 49 45.62 8.60 67.27
C ARG A 49 44.24 9.22 67.47
N LEU A 50 43.93 9.73 68.66
CA LEU A 50 42.66 10.41 68.95
C LEU A 50 42.48 11.70 68.14
N LYS A 51 43.55 12.47 67.96
CA LYS A 51 43.52 13.69 67.12
C LYS A 51 43.25 13.36 65.66
N PHE A 52 43.89 12.33 65.13
CA PHE A 52 43.68 11.88 63.76
C PHE A 52 42.24 11.39 63.52
N GLU A 53 41.71 10.58 64.44
CA GLU A 53 40.32 10.11 64.36
C GLU A 53 39.29 11.24 64.42
N LYS A 54 39.54 12.26 65.25
CA LYS A 54 38.69 13.44 65.32
C LYS A 54 38.71 14.25 64.02
N GLN A 55 39.89 14.46 63.43
CA GLN A 55 40.02 15.15 62.14
C GLN A 55 39.33 14.38 61.01
N GLN A 56 39.44 13.04 61.02
CA GLN A 56 38.75 12.18 60.07
C GLN A 56 37.22 12.29 60.19
N GLU A 57 36.69 12.31 61.41
CA GLU A 57 35.25 12.48 61.65
C GLU A 57 34.76 13.88 61.22
N GLU A 58 35.53 14.93 61.49
CA GLU A 58 35.23 16.29 61.00
C GLU A 58 35.22 16.35 59.46
N ALA A 59 36.17 15.70 58.79
CA ALA A 59 36.21 15.64 57.31
C ALA A 59 35.04 14.85 56.71
N GLU A 60 34.63 13.74 57.34
CA GLU A 60 33.46 12.95 56.91
C GLU A 60 32.16 13.75 57.08
N TRP A 61 32.02 14.49 58.19
CA TRP A 61 30.88 15.39 58.38
C TRP A 61 30.87 16.54 57.38
N GLU A 62 32.03 17.11 57.05
CA GLU A 62 32.13 18.14 56.01
C GLU A 62 31.71 17.60 54.64
N SER A 63 32.13 16.39 54.28
CA SER A 63 31.69 15.71 53.06
C SER A 63 30.17 15.52 53.01
N ILE A 64 29.54 15.16 54.14
CA ILE A 64 28.08 15.01 54.24
C ILE A 64 27.40 16.37 54.16
N ASN A 65 27.96 17.42 54.76
CA ASN A 65 27.43 18.77 54.70
C ASN A 65 27.40 19.31 53.26
N VAL A 66 28.43 19.00 52.45
CA VAL A 66 28.43 19.32 51.02
C VAL A 66 27.26 18.64 50.30
N LEU A 67 27.02 17.35 50.57
CA LEU A 67 25.86 16.61 50.01
C LEU A 67 24.53 17.21 50.46
N LEU A 68 24.37 17.50 51.76
CA LEU A 68 23.17 18.13 52.31
C LEU A 68 22.88 19.46 51.61
N MET A 69 23.89 20.32 51.48
CA MET A 69 23.74 21.61 50.80
C MET A 69 23.43 21.46 49.31
N ALA A 70 24.02 20.48 48.63
CA ALA A 70 23.70 20.18 47.23
C ALA A 70 22.21 19.82 47.04
N HIS A 71 21.59 19.23 48.07
CA HIS A 71 20.16 18.92 48.10
C HIS A 71 19.30 20.00 48.82
N GLY A 72 19.87 21.18 49.12
CA GLY A 72 19.14 22.30 49.71
C GLY A 72 18.86 22.18 51.22
N LEU A 73 19.52 21.24 51.91
CA LEU A 73 19.41 21.02 53.34
C LEU A 73 20.47 21.83 54.11
N LYS A 74 20.21 22.07 55.40
CA LYS A 74 21.14 22.79 56.28
C LYS A 74 22.31 21.90 56.71
N PRO A 75 23.55 22.44 56.79
CA PRO A 75 24.70 21.69 57.28
C PRO A 75 24.59 21.40 58.77
N LEU A 76 25.20 20.30 59.19
CA LEU A 76 25.31 19.85 60.57
C LEU A 76 26.61 20.38 61.18
N PHE A 77 26.56 20.75 62.47
CA PHE A 77 27.71 21.30 63.20
C PHE A 77 28.07 20.43 64.40
N LEU A 78 29.37 20.19 64.61
CA LEU A 78 29.84 19.54 65.83
C LEU A 78 29.83 20.54 67.00
N VAL A 79 29.10 20.20 68.06
CA VAL A 79 28.94 21.05 69.24
C VAL A 79 30.03 20.74 70.28
N LYS A 80 30.62 21.77 70.90
CA LYS A 80 31.61 21.62 71.98
C LYS A 80 30.91 21.27 73.31
N ARG A 81 31.59 20.47 74.15
CA ARG A 81 31.08 19.85 75.41
C ARG A 81 30.57 20.79 76.52
N THR A 82 30.43 22.08 76.29
CA THR A 82 30.15 23.08 77.33
C THR A 82 28.72 23.08 77.87
N ASP A 83 27.72 22.60 77.11
CA ASP A 83 26.34 22.43 77.58
C ASP A 83 25.68 21.20 76.93
N LEU A 84 25.55 20.11 77.71
CA LEU A 84 25.04 18.81 77.24
C LEU A 84 23.61 18.51 77.70
N LYS A 85 22.97 19.41 78.46
CA LYS A 85 21.71 19.10 79.16
C LYS A 85 20.52 18.82 78.23
N ASP A 86 20.56 19.31 77.00
CA ASP A 86 19.51 19.15 75.98
C ASP A 86 20.00 18.46 74.69
N LEU A 87 21.16 17.79 74.72
CA LEU A 87 21.77 17.18 73.52
C LEU A 87 21.87 15.65 73.65
N ILE A 88 21.52 14.95 72.57
CA ILE A 88 21.77 13.50 72.45
C ILE A 88 23.23 13.32 72.01
N VAL A 89 24.03 12.68 72.85
CA VAL A 89 25.43 12.37 72.55
C VAL A 89 25.53 10.98 71.95
N PHE A 90 26.01 10.90 70.71
CA PHE A 90 26.30 9.62 70.07
C PHE A 90 27.67 9.11 70.52
N ASP A 91 27.74 7.80 70.77
CA ASP A 91 29.03 7.11 70.82
C ASP A 91 29.66 7.07 69.41
N LYS A 92 30.96 6.76 69.35
CA LYS A 92 31.74 6.73 68.10
C LYS A 92 31.11 5.83 67.03
N GLN A 93 30.63 4.66 67.42
CA GLN A 93 30.06 3.69 66.49
C GLN A 93 28.71 4.17 65.96
N SER A 94 27.86 4.74 66.83
CA SER A 94 26.57 5.29 66.44
C SER A 94 26.72 6.52 65.55
N SER A 95 27.68 7.41 65.83
CA SER A 95 28.02 8.57 64.99
C SER A 95 28.50 8.15 63.60
N GLN A 96 29.41 7.17 63.53
CA GLN A 96 29.90 6.61 62.27
C GLN A 96 28.77 5.98 61.45
N ARG A 97 27.90 5.19 62.09
CA ARG A 97 26.74 4.59 61.40
C ARG A 97 25.77 5.65 60.89
N MET A 98 25.51 6.70 61.67
CA MET A 98 24.67 7.82 61.23
C MET A 98 25.25 8.51 59.99
N ARG A 99 26.56 8.79 59.98
CA ARG A 99 27.24 9.37 58.82
C ARG A 99 27.12 8.50 57.58
N GLN A 100 27.37 7.20 57.71
CA GLN A 100 27.24 6.24 56.61
C GLN A 100 25.80 6.20 56.09
N ASN A 101 24.81 6.14 56.97
CA ASN A 101 23.39 6.13 56.58
C ASN A 101 23.01 7.42 55.84
N LEU A 102 23.42 8.59 56.35
CA LEU A 102 23.17 9.87 55.69
C LEU A 102 23.83 9.95 54.32
N LYS A 103 25.08 9.51 54.21
CA LYS A 103 25.81 9.49 52.94
C LYS A 103 25.08 8.62 51.91
N VAL A 104 24.77 7.37 52.26
CA VAL A 104 24.06 6.43 51.37
C VAL A 104 22.69 6.99 50.98
N LEU A 105 21.94 7.56 51.92
CA LEU A 105 20.62 8.15 51.64
C LEU A 105 20.71 9.32 50.65
N MET A 106 21.70 10.19 50.78
CA MET A 106 21.89 11.31 49.85
C MET A 106 22.31 10.82 48.45
N GLU A 107 23.24 9.87 48.38
CA GLU A 107 23.68 9.28 47.11
C GLU A 107 22.51 8.55 46.40
N GLU A 108 21.70 7.81 47.15
CA GLU A 108 20.50 7.14 46.63
C GLU A 108 19.45 8.16 46.16
N THR A 109 19.23 9.24 46.91
CA THR A 109 18.31 10.32 46.52
C THR A 109 18.75 10.99 45.22
N ALA A 110 20.06 11.25 45.06
CA ALA A 110 20.60 11.81 43.82
C ALA A 110 20.41 10.86 42.62
N CYS A 111 20.65 9.56 42.82
CA CYS A 111 20.41 8.54 41.80
C CYS A 111 18.92 8.49 41.39
N GLN A 112 18.01 8.50 42.37
CA GLN A 112 16.57 8.53 42.11
C GLN A 112 16.14 9.80 41.37
N GLN A 113 16.69 10.95 41.71
CA GLN A 113 16.43 12.21 41.00
C GLN A 113 16.88 12.15 39.54
N SER A 114 18.07 11.59 39.27
CA SER A 114 18.55 11.36 37.88
C SER A 114 17.59 10.47 37.11
N MET A 115 17.20 9.33 37.68
CA MET A 115 16.28 8.39 37.03
C MET A 115 14.91 9.05 36.75
N ILE A 116 14.38 9.83 37.69
CA ILE A 116 13.12 10.57 37.48
C ILE A 116 13.27 11.56 36.33
N GLN A 117 14.38 12.29 36.25
CA GLN A 117 14.64 13.25 35.17
C GLN A 117 14.73 12.55 33.81
N GLU A 118 15.49 11.46 33.73
CA GLU A 118 15.61 10.64 32.51
C GLU A 118 14.24 10.07 32.08
N LEU A 119 13.42 9.63 33.03
CA LEU A 119 12.05 9.16 32.76
C LEU A 119 11.15 10.28 32.22
N ILE A 120 11.26 11.50 32.77
CA ILE A 120 10.51 12.68 32.28
C ILE A 120 10.93 13.00 30.85
N GLU A 121 12.23 13.04 30.57
CA GLU A 121 12.78 13.32 29.24
C GLU A 121 12.36 12.25 28.23
N SER A 122 12.49 10.98 28.59
CA SER A 122 12.06 9.86 27.76
C SER A 122 10.55 9.91 27.48
N ASN A 123 9.72 10.20 28.50
CA ASN A 123 8.28 10.32 28.31
C ASN A 123 7.91 11.48 27.36
N GLN A 124 8.60 12.62 27.48
CA GLN A 124 8.40 13.76 26.61
C GLN A 124 8.81 13.45 25.17
N GLN A 125 9.92 12.72 24.97
CA GLN A 125 10.34 12.26 23.66
C GLN A 125 9.30 11.30 23.04
N LEU A 126 8.85 10.30 23.80
CA LEU A 126 7.82 9.35 23.35
C LEU A 126 6.52 10.06 22.96
N LYS A 127 6.13 11.10 23.71
CA LYS A 127 4.95 11.91 23.38
C LYS A 127 5.11 12.66 22.05
N ASN A 128 6.30 13.21 21.79
CA ASN A 128 6.60 13.90 20.53
C ASN A 128 6.60 12.92 19.35
N GLU A 129 7.24 11.75 19.52
CA GLU A 129 7.25 10.68 18.52
C GLU A 129 5.84 10.18 18.21
N LEU A 130 5.01 9.97 19.23
CA LEU A 130 3.61 9.59 19.06
C LEU A 130 2.83 10.63 18.24
N GLN A 131 3.05 11.92 18.47
CA GLN A 131 2.38 12.98 17.71
C GLN A 131 2.81 13.00 16.24
N VAL A 132 4.10 12.79 15.97
CA VAL A 132 4.63 12.68 14.60
C VAL A 132 4.03 11.46 13.91
N GLU A 133 3.97 10.32 14.60
CA GLU A 133 3.36 9.10 14.05
C GLU A 133 1.86 9.24 13.78
N GLN A 134 1.12 9.90 14.66
CA GLN A 134 -0.30 10.20 14.42
C GLN A 134 -0.49 11.08 13.18
N SER A 135 0.36 12.09 13.00
CA SER A 135 0.32 12.96 11.82
C SER A 135 0.67 12.17 10.54
N ARG A 136 1.66 11.28 10.63
CA ARG A 136 2.05 10.39 9.54
C ARG A 136 0.93 9.43 9.16
N ALA A 137 0.29 8.80 10.16
CA ALA A 137 -0.83 7.89 9.96
C ALA A 137 -2.02 8.60 9.29
N ALA A 138 -2.40 9.79 9.77
CA ALA A 138 -3.47 10.59 9.17
C ALA A 138 -3.20 10.95 7.71
N HIS A 139 -1.96 11.30 7.38
CA HIS A 139 -1.57 11.57 5.99
C HIS A 139 -1.65 10.31 5.11
N GLN A 140 -1.23 9.15 5.63
CA GLN A 140 -1.35 7.90 4.88
C GLN A 140 -2.81 7.46 4.69
N GLU A 141 -3.66 7.67 5.69
CA GLU A 141 -5.11 7.44 5.58
C GLU A 141 -5.73 8.34 4.51
N GLN A 142 -5.43 9.64 4.52
CA GLN A 142 -5.92 10.56 3.50
C GLN A 142 -5.49 10.12 2.09
N ARG A 143 -4.20 9.76 1.93
CA ARG A 143 -3.68 9.27 0.66
C ARG A 143 -4.36 7.97 0.20
N ALA A 144 -4.68 7.06 1.12
CA ALA A 144 -5.40 5.84 0.81
C ALA A 144 -6.83 6.14 0.32
N ASN A 145 -7.52 7.07 0.98
CA ASN A 145 -8.86 7.52 0.59
C ASN A 145 -8.86 8.18 -0.81
N ASP A 146 -7.88 9.04 -1.09
CA ASP A 146 -7.74 9.68 -2.41
C ASP A 146 -7.52 8.64 -3.52
N LEU A 147 -6.68 7.62 -3.25
CA LEU A 147 -6.44 6.52 -4.18
C LEU A 147 -7.69 5.66 -4.40
N GLU A 148 -8.46 5.40 -3.35
CA GLU A 148 -9.73 4.68 -3.46
C GLU A 148 -10.74 5.44 -4.33
N GLN A 149 -10.83 6.76 -4.17
CA GLN A 149 -11.68 7.59 -5.02
C GLN A 149 -11.26 7.55 -6.50
N VAL A 150 -9.95 7.64 -6.77
CA VAL A 150 -9.43 7.52 -8.15
C VAL A 150 -9.74 6.14 -8.71
N MET A 151 -9.55 5.08 -7.93
CA MET A 151 -9.85 3.72 -8.36
C MET A 151 -11.34 3.57 -8.70
N GLU A 152 -12.24 4.11 -7.88
CA GLU A 152 -13.68 4.02 -8.13
C GLU A 152 -14.11 4.79 -9.40
N SER A 153 -13.51 5.97 -9.63
CA SER A 153 -13.69 6.73 -10.87
C SER A 153 -13.23 5.94 -12.11
N VAL A 154 -12.07 5.28 -12.03
CA VAL A 154 -11.55 4.45 -13.13
C VAL A 154 -12.46 3.24 -13.38
N LYS A 155 -12.93 2.55 -12.33
CA LYS A 155 -13.88 1.44 -12.46
C LYS A 155 -15.18 1.89 -13.16
N SER A 156 -15.75 3.01 -12.73
CA SER A 156 -16.94 3.59 -13.38
C SER A 156 -16.67 3.86 -14.85
N LYS A 157 -15.50 4.44 -15.19
CA LYS A 157 -15.16 4.76 -16.57
C LYS A 157 -14.97 3.52 -17.44
N ILE A 158 -14.36 2.47 -16.89
CA ILE A 158 -14.24 1.18 -17.58
C ILE A 158 -15.63 0.62 -17.88
N GLY A 159 -16.52 0.59 -16.88
CA GLY A 159 -17.90 0.11 -17.06
C GLY A 159 -18.65 0.87 -18.16
N GLU A 160 -18.59 2.21 -18.16
CA GLU A 160 -19.19 3.03 -19.22
C GLU A 160 -18.66 2.69 -20.63
N LEU A 161 -17.34 2.46 -20.74
CA LEU A 161 -16.71 2.14 -22.02
C LEU A 161 -17.07 0.74 -22.51
N GLU A 162 -17.12 -0.24 -21.60
CA GLU A 162 -17.53 -1.61 -21.87
C GLU A 162 -19.00 -1.65 -22.31
N ASP A 163 -19.91 -0.98 -21.59
CA ASP A 163 -21.33 -0.87 -21.94
C ASP A 163 -21.52 -0.17 -23.30
N GLY A 164 -20.80 0.94 -23.51
CA GLY A 164 -20.80 1.64 -24.79
C GLY A 164 -20.33 0.77 -25.94
N SER A 165 -19.32 -0.07 -25.72
CA SER A 165 -18.81 -1.03 -26.71
C SER A 165 -19.81 -2.13 -27.01
N LEU A 166 -20.38 -2.74 -25.96
CA LEU A 166 -21.38 -3.79 -26.07
C LEU A 166 -22.62 -3.32 -26.83
N ASN A 167 -23.10 -2.10 -26.53
CA ASN A 167 -24.21 -1.48 -27.23
C ASN A 167 -23.91 -1.27 -28.72
N ARG A 168 -22.72 -0.79 -29.08
CA ARG A 168 -22.32 -0.63 -30.50
C ARG A 168 -22.30 -1.97 -31.24
N VAL A 169 -21.73 -3.01 -30.62
CA VAL A 169 -21.70 -4.37 -31.20
C VAL A 169 -23.13 -4.91 -31.37
N CYS A 170 -24.00 -4.73 -30.38
CA CYS A 170 -25.40 -5.14 -30.47
C CYS A 170 -26.13 -4.44 -31.63
N GLN A 171 -25.96 -3.12 -31.76
CA GLN A 171 -26.53 -2.34 -32.86
C GLN A 171 -26.01 -2.81 -34.23
N GLN A 172 -24.70 -3.04 -34.37
CA GLN A 172 -24.11 -3.56 -35.60
C GLN A 172 -24.64 -4.94 -35.95
N GLN A 173 -24.76 -5.84 -34.96
CA GLN A 173 -25.31 -7.18 -35.15
C GLN A 173 -26.75 -7.14 -35.66
N ASN A 174 -27.58 -6.24 -35.10
CA ASN A 174 -28.96 -6.06 -35.57
C ASN A 174 -29.00 -5.56 -37.02
N LYS A 175 -28.17 -4.58 -37.36
CA LYS A 175 -28.06 -4.06 -38.74
C LYS A 175 -27.64 -5.14 -39.73
N ILE A 176 -26.64 -5.95 -39.37
CA ILE A 176 -26.20 -7.10 -40.20
C ILE A 176 -27.35 -8.09 -40.39
N LYS A 177 -28.07 -8.41 -39.32
CA LYS A 177 -29.22 -9.34 -39.38
C LYS A 177 -30.31 -8.84 -40.33
N ASP A 178 -30.60 -7.55 -40.33
CA ASP A 178 -31.61 -6.97 -41.22
C ASP A 178 -31.13 -6.93 -42.68
N LEU A 179 -29.88 -6.54 -42.93
CA LEU A 179 -29.28 -6.60 -44.27
C LEU A 179 -29.27 -8.03 -44.83
N GLN A 180 -29.00 -9.04 -44.00
CA GLN A 180 -29.06 -10.44 -44.41
C GLN A 180 -30.48 -10.87 -44.82
N LYS A 181 -31.53 -10.39 -44.13
CA LYS A 181 -32.92 -10.65 -44.53
C LYS A 181 -33.24 -9.98 -45.87
N GLU A 182 -32.82 -8.73 -46.04
CA GLU A 182 -33.02 -7.98 -47.29
C GLU A 182 -32.31 -8.63 -48.46
N GLN A 183 -31.05 -9.05 -48.28
CA GLN A 183 -30.29 -9.79 -49.29
C GLN A 183 -31.02 -11.07 -49.72
N LYS A 184 -31.54 -11.86 -48.78
CA LYS A 184 -32.32 -13.07 -49.09
C LYS A 184 -33.59 -12.74 -49.88
N MET A 185 -34.30 -11.69 -49.49
CA MET A 185 -35.51 -11.24 -50.20
C MET A 185 -35.19 -10.80 -51.63
N LEU A 186 -34.14 -10.00 -51.82
CA LEU A 186 -33.69 -9.54 -53.14
C LEU A 186 -33.22 -10.70 -54.01
N GLN A 187 -32.50 -11.67 -53.43
CA GLN A 187 -32.08 -12.88 -54.13
C GLN A 187 -33.28 -13.68 -54.65
N ALA A 188 -34.32 -13.85 -53.82
CA ALA A 188 -35.55 -14.53 -54.23
C ALA A 188 -36.27 -13.77 -55.38
N LYS A 189 -36.35 -12.44 -55.29
CA LYS A 189 -36.91 -11.61 -56.38
C LYS A 189 -36.11 -11.74 -57.68
N CYS A 190 -34.78 -11.72 -57.61
CA CYS A 190 -33.91 -11.89 -58.78
C CYS A 190 -34.10 -13.27 -59.44
N GLN A 191 -34.23 -14.34 -58.64
CA GLN A 191 -34.52 -15.68 -59.16
C GLN A 191 -35.89 -15.72 -59.84
N HIS A 192 -36.91 -15.13 -59.23
CA HIS A 192 -38.25 -15.02 -59.80
C HIS A 192 -38.24 -14.32 -61.17
N TYR A 193 -37.60 -13.16 -61.27
CA TYR A 193 -37.50 -12.43 -62.55
C TYR A 193 -36.70 -13.17 -63.61
N LYS A 194 -35.63 -13.88 -63.23
CA LYS A 194 -34.89 -14.75 -64.17
C LYS A 194 -35.79 -15.83 -64.76
N LYS A 195 -36.60 -16.50 -63.93
CA LYS A 195 -37.56 -17.52 -64.39
C LYS A 195 -38.59 -16.91 -65.33
N LYS A 196 -39.22 -15.81 -64.94
CA LYS A 196 -40.22 -15.10 -65.75
C LYS A 196 -39.67 -14.67 -67.12
N ARG A 197 -38.41 -14.24 -67.18
CA ARG A 197 -37.75 -13.90 -68.44
C ARG A 197 -37.59 -15.11 -69.37
N VAL A 198 -37.25 -16.27 -68.84
CA VAL A 198 -37.15 -17.51 -69.63
C VAL A 198 -38.52 -17.90 -70.17
N GLU A 199 -39.55 -17.92 -69.33
CA GLU A 199 -40.94 -18.19 -69.73
C GLU A 199 -41.40 -17.22 -70.85
N GLN A 200 -41.10 -15.93 -70.71
CA GLN A 200 -41.42 -14.94 -71.74
C GLN A 200 -40.65 -15.19 -73.04
N GLN A 201 -39.38 -15.59 -72.96
CA GLN A 201 -38.57 -15.89 -74.15
C GLN A 201 -39.12 -17.10 -74.90
N GLU A 202 -39.57 -18.14 -74.20
CA GLU A 202 -40.22 -19.32 -74.78
C GLU A 202 -41.53 -18.93 -75.52
N ILE A 203 -42.36 -18.08 -74.90
CA ILE A 203 -43.59 -17.56 -75.53
C ILE A 203 -43.27 -16.75 -76.79
N ILE A 204 -42.28 -15.86 -76.74
CA ILE A 204 -41.87 -15.07 -77.90
C ILE A 204 -41.42 -15.98 -79.05
N THR A 205 -40.59 -17.00 -78.76
CA THR A 205 -40.13 -17.95 -79.78
C THR A 205 -41.28 -18.77 -80.37
N ALA A 206 -42.24 -19.21 -79.54
CA ALA A 206 -43.44 -19.90 -80.02
C ALA A 206 -44.27 -19.02 -80.96
N LEU A 207 -44.53 -17.76 -80.58
CA LEU A 207 -45.27 -16.81 -81.42
C LEU A 207 -44.54 -16.47 -82.72
N GLN A 208 -43.20 -16.34 -82.68
CA GLN A 208 -42.40 -16.13 -83.89
C GLN A 208 -42.54 -17.30 -84.88
N ASN A 209 -42.52 -18.54 -84.38
CA ASN A 209 -42.74 -19.73 -85.19
C ASN A 209 -44.14 -19.77 -85.80
N ASP A 210 -45.16 -19.39 -85.02
CA ASP A 210 -46.54 -19.30 -85.49
C ASP A 210 -46.70 -18.26 -86.61
N VAL A 211 -46.11 -17.08 -86.45
CA VAL A 211 -46.12 -16.02 -87.48
C VAL A 211 -45.43 -16.48 -88.76
N TYR A 212 -44.29 -17.16 -88.65
CA TYR A 212 -43.59 -17.70 -89.82
C TYR A 212 -44.43 -18.76 -90.55
N ARG A 213 -45.03 -19.69 -89.80
CA ARG A 213 -45.93 -20.72 -90.36
C ARG A 213 -47.10 -20.07 -91.09
N LEU A 214 -47.83 -19.17 -90.42
CA LEU A 214 -48.99 -18.48 -90.99
C LEU A 214 -48.62 -17.66 -92.23
N ARG A 215 -47.45 -17.01 -92.25
CA ARG A 215 -46.95 -16.31 -93.44
C ARG A 215 -46.77 -17.27 -94.61
N LYS A 216 -46.14 -18.43 -94.39
CA LYS A 216 -45.91 -19.42 -95.44
C LYS A 216 -47.22 -19.99 -95.98
N GLU A 217 -48.16 -20.33 -95.10
CA GLU A 217 -49.50 -20.78 -95.48
C GLU A 217 -50.24 -19.72 -96.31
N GLU A 218 -50.11 -18.44 -95.95
CA GLU A 218 -50.70 -17.32 -96.70
C GLU A 218 -50.03 -17.10 -98.07
N GLU A 219 -48.70 -17.19 -98.14
CA GLU A 219 -47.96 -17.13 -99.41
C GLU A 219 -48.38 -18.26 -100.36
N GLU A 220 -48.50 -19.50 -99.87
CA GLU A 220 -48.97 -20.66 -100.63
C GLU A 220 -50.43 -20.47 -101.11
N ARG A 221 -51.30 -19.92 -100.26
CA ARG A 221 -52.68 -19.57 -100.61
C ARG A 221 -52.73 -18.54 -101.73
N VAL A 222 -51.93 -17.48 -101.65
CA VAL A 222 -51.83 -16.43 -102.68
C VAL A 222 -51.31 -16.99 -104.00
N ILE A 223 -50.26 -17.82 -103.96
CA ILE A 223 -49.74 -18.50 -105.16
C ILE A 223 -50.84 -19.34 -105.82
N THR A 224 -51.56 -20.15 -105.03
CA THR A 224 -52.65 -20.99 -105.51
C THR A 224 -53.78 -20.14 -106.12
N GLN A 225 -54.18 -19.06 -105.45
CA GLN A 225 -55.19 -18.13 -105.97
C GLN A 225 -54.76 -17.48 -107.29
N ASN A 226 -53.52 -17.02 -107.40
CA ASN A 226 -52.98 -16.42 -108.61
C ASN A 226 -52.93 -17.42 -109.78
N GLN A 227 -52.59 -18.68 -109.52
CA GLN A 227 -52.62 -19.74 -110.52
C GLN A 227 -54.04 -20.00 -111.04
N VAL A 228 -55.02 -20.13 -110.13
CA VAL A 228 -56.44 -20.29 -110.48
C VAL A 228 -56.94 -19.10 -111.29
N PHE A 229 -56.60 -17.87 -110.89
CA PHE A 229 -56.96 -16.64 -111.60
C PHE A 229 -56.37 -16.64 -113.03
N SER A 230 -55.08 -16.93 -113.19
CA SER A 230 -54.42 -17.01 -114.50
C SER A 230 -55.07 -18.05 -115.41
N TYR A 231 -55.43 -19.22 -114.87
CA TYR A 231 -56.13 -20.27 -115.61
C TYR A 231 -57.51 -19.81 -116.11
N LEU A 232 -58.26 -19.11 -115.26
CA LEU A 232 -59.57 -18.55 -115.63
C LEU A 232 -59.43 -17.48 -116.71
N CYS A 233 -58.48 -16.54 -116.59
CA CYS A 233 -58.24 -15.49 -117.59
C CYS A 233 -57.93 -16.07 -118.99
N LYS A 234 -57.20 -17.19 -119.08
CA LYS A 234 -56.90 -17.87 -120.35
C LYS A 234 -58.12 -18.51 -121.02
N ARG A 235 -59.21 -18.72 -120.28
CA ARG A 235 -60.48 -19.26 -120.78
C ARG A 235 -61.50 -18.17 -121.13
N VAL A 236 -61.18 -16.90 -120.91
CA VAL A 236 -62.03 -15.77 -121.30
C VAL A 236 -61.74 -15.40 -122.76
N PRO A 237 -62.73 -15.33 -123.66
CA PRO A 237 -62.52 -14.89 -125.04
C PRO A 237 -62.03 -13.43 -125.05
N HIS A 238 -60.88 -13.14 -125.66
CA HIS A 238 -60.40 -11.76 -125.81
C HIS A 238 -61.35 -10.95 -126.72
N SER A 239 -62.17 -10.07 -126.13
CA SER A 239 -63.00 -9.12 -126.88
C SER A 239 -62.26 -7.78 -127.09
N VAL A 240 -61.87 -7.51 -128.34
CA VAL A 240 -61.70 -6.23 -129.09
C VAL A 240 -61.00 -5.00 -128.46
N LEU A 241 -60.72 -4.89 -127.16
CA LEU A 241 -60.26 -3.62 -126.54
C LEU A 241 -58.75 -3.49 -126.23
N ASP A 242 -57.87 -4.35 -126.77
CA ASP A 242 -56.43 -4.37 -126.38
C ASP A 242 -55.46 -3.96 -127.52
N ARG A 243 -55.82 -2.93 -128.30
CA ARG A 243 -54.89 -2.23 -129.23
C ARG A 243 -54.98 -0.72 -129.03
N GLN A 244 -54.04 -0.15 -128.28
CA GLN A 244 -53.52 1.21 -128.47
C GLN A 244 -52.20 1.39 -127.75
#